data_AF-A0A497NW80-F1
#
_entry.id   AF-A0A497NW80-F1
#
_cell.length_a   1.000
_cell.length_b   1.000
_cell.length_c   1.000
_cell.angle_alpha   90.00
_cell.angle_beta   90.00
_cell.angle_gamma   90.00
#
_symmetry.space_group_name_H-M   'P 1'
#
loop_
_entity.id
_entity.type
_entity.pdbx_description
1 polymer ?
#
loop_
_entity_poly.entity_id
_entity_poly.type
_entity_poly.pdbx_seq_one_letter_code
_entity_poly.pdbx_strand_id
1 'polypeptide(L)'
;MEIEPIVAVIDPETCVNTDRKCGICVDKCPYGAITALEGKAAVVNVANCHGCGTCVASCPQDAITQMHFTDEQIVAQIRAALEDKAEEKILVFACNWCCYGGSDLAGTSRLQYPSTARIIRVMCSGRVDTDFVAEAYRLGAGMVLVGACHLPTDCHYIAGNVHAKERIERYAKVVEGAGISPERLRWKEISAAEGLIFANTMKEMSQQLEDIGIDKIKEENEKARKRIEAPLKRKRLIPEE
;
A
#
# COMPACT_ATOMS: atom_id res chain seq x y z
N MET A 1 19.57 22.78 -7.09
CA MET A 1 18.81 21.52 -6.99
C MET A 1 17.44 21.89 -6.47
N GLU A 2 16.45 21.96 -7.34
CA GLU A 2 15.05 22.17 -6.94
C GLU A 2 14.48 20.80 -6.60
N ILE A 3 13.95 20.65 -5.39
CA ILE A 3 13.29 19.41 -4.96
C ILE A 3 11.82 19.60 -5.30
N GLU A 4 11.29 18.71 -6.13
CA GLU A 4 9.87 18.71 -6.49
C GLU A 4 9.01 18.40 -5.25
N PRO A 5 7.80 19.00 -5.12
CA PRO A 5 6.95 18.73 -3.99
C PRO A 5 6.33 17.32 -4.07
N ILE A 6 5.96 16.74 -2.93
CA ILE A 6 5.21 15.48 -2.88
C ILE A 6 3.78 15.74 -3.35
N VAL A 7 3.53 15.60 -4.65
CA VAL A 7 2.22 15.84 -5.28
C VAL A 7 1.88 14.73 -6.26
N ALA A 8 0.60 14.66 -6.64
CA ALA A 8 0.14 13.77 -7.70
C ALA A 8 0.22 14.48 -9.06
N VAL A 9 0.63 13.75 -10.09
CA VAL A 9 0.66 14.19 -11.50
C VAL A 9 -0.14 13.19 -12.32
N ILE A 10 -0.93 13.68 -13.27
CA ILE A 10 -1.77 12.84 -14.15
C ILE A 10 -1.16 12.85 -15.55
N ASP A 11 -0.92 11.66 -16.09
CA ASP A 11 -0.54 11.47 -17.49
C ASP A 11 -1.78 11.62 -18.39
N PRO A 12 -1.82 12.64 -19.28
CA PRO A 12 -2.95 12.86 -20.15
C PRO A 12 -3.13 11.78 -21.22
N GLU A 13 -2.07 11.05 -21.59
CA GLU A 13 -2.15 10.01 -22.64
C GLU A 13 -2.81 8.73 -22.11
N THR A 14 -2.61 8.42 -20.82
CA THR A 14 -3.21 7.24 -20.17
C THR A 14 -4.57 7.55 -19.53
N CYS A 15 -4.88 8.83 -19.26
CA CYS A 15 -6.10 9.23 -18.56
C CYS A 15 -7.37 9.06 -19.42
N VAL A 16 -8.13 8.00 -19.21
CA VAL A 16 -9.39 7.71 -19.93
C VAL A 16 -10.51 8.75 -19.79
N ASN A 17 -10.34 9.80 -18.97
CA ASN A 17 -11.31 10.92 -18.92
C ASN A 17 -11.36 11.72 -20.23
N THR A 18 -10.34 11.59 -21.08
CA THR A 18 -10.31 12.09 -22.46
C THR A 18 -11.37 11.43 -23.34
N ASP A 19 -11.62 10.12 -23.14
CA ASP A 19 -12.48 9.31 -24.01
C ASP A 19 -13.86 9.02 -23.41
N ARG A 20 -13.93 8.89 -22.07
CA ARG A 20 -15.17 8.62 -21.33
C ARG A 20 -15.16 9.25 -19.95
N LYS A 21 -16.32 9.70 -19.47
CA LYS A 21 -16.45 10.27 -18.13
C LYS A 21 -15.97 9.29 -17.05
N CYS A 22 -14.93 9.66 -16.29
CA CYS A 22 -14.34 8.83 -15.23
C CYS A 22 -14.44 9.48 -13.84
N GLY A 23 -13.63 10.51 -13.56
CA GLY A 23 -13.74 11.32 -12.34
C GLY A 23 -13.43 10.63 -11.00
N ILE A 24 -12.98 9.37 -10.95
CA ILE A 24 -12.68 8.65 -9.70
C ILE A 24 -11.66 9.41 -8.84
N CYS A 25 -10.63 9.98 -9.44
CA CYS A 25 -9.62 10.77 -8.73
C CYS A 25 -10.22 12.02 -8.05
N VAL A 26 -11.25 12.62 -8.64
CA VAL A 26 -11.99 13.76 -8.06
C VAL A 26 -12.77 13.30 -6.83
N ASP A 27 -13.52 12.19 -6.94
CA ASP A 27 -14.28 11.59 -5.83
C ASP A 27 -13.38 11.22 -4.64
N LYS A 28 -12.19 10.68 -4.91
CA LYS A 28 -11.25 10.26 -3.86
C LYS A 28 -10.40 11.38 -3.27
N CYS A 29 -10.50 12.61 -3.79
CA CYS A 29 -9.69 13.72 -3.31
C CYS A 29 -10.44 14.53 -2.24
N PRO A 30 -10.09 14.42 -0.94
CA PRO A 30 -10.78 15.16 0.11
C PRO A 30 -10.46 16.67 0.10
N TYR A 31 -9.45 17.08 -0.67
CA TYR A 31 -9.01 18.47 -0.80
C TYR A 31 -9.59 19.18 -2.02
N GLY A 32 -10.38 18.50 -2.86
CA GLY A 32 -10.87 19.08 -4.12
C GLY A 32 -9.73 19.51 -5.05
N ALA A 33 -8.57 18.87 -4.97
CA ALA A 33 -7.37 19.26 -5.71
C ALA A 33 -7.38 18.83 -7.18
N ILE A 34 -8.40 18.09 -7.64
CA ILE A 34 -8.42 17.49 -8.97
C ILE A 34 -9.67 17.94 -9.71
N THR A 35 -9.51 18.38 -10.96
CA THR A 35 -10.61 18.69 -11.87
C THR A 35 -10.61 17.74 -13.05
N ALA A 36 -11.77 17.21 -13.43
CA ALA A 36 -11.95 16.33 -14.57
C ALA A 36 -13.04 16.90 -15.50
N LEU A 37 -12.65 17.74 -16.46
CA LEU A 37 -13.56 18.26 -17.47
C LEU A 37 -13.83 17.18 -18.53
N GLU A 38 -15.07 17.08 -18.99
CA GLU A 38 -15.46 16.08 -20.00
C GLU A 38 -14.64 16.23 -21.29
N GLY A 39 -14.14 15.12 -21.82
CA GLY A 39 -13.29 15.10 -23.02
C GLY A 39 -11.86 15.58 -22.80
N LYS A 40 -11.44 15.83 -21.54
CA LYS A 40 -10.08 16.25 -21.19
C LYS A 40 -9.49 15.34 -20.13
N ALA A 41 -8.17 15.18 -20.10
CA ALA A 41 -7.50 14.54 -18.99
C ALA A 41 -7.81 15.28 -17.68
N ALA A 42 -7.89 14.52 -16.59
CA ALA A 42 -8.00 15.14 -15.26
C ALA A 42 -6.69 15.88 -14.94
N VAL A 43 -6.81 17.00 -14.22
CA VAL A 43 -5.68 17.87 -13.87
C VAL A 43 -5.63 18.08 -12.37
N VAL A 44 -4.44 17.96 -11.79
CA VAL A 44 -4.18 18.24 -10.38
C VAL A 44 -3.78 19.70 -10.22
N ASN A 45 -4.48 20.43 -9.36
CA ASN A 45 -4.00 21.69 -8.82
C ASN A 45 -2.94 21.39 -7.75
N VAL A 46 -1.67 21.55 -8.14
CA VAL A 46 -0.50 21.29 -7.29
C VAL A 46 -0.55 22.08 -5.98
N ALA A 47 -1.08 23.30 -5.99
CA ALA A 47 -1.17 24.14 -4.79
C ALA A 47 -2.15 23.59 -3.74
N ASN A 48 -3.16 22.84 -4.18
CA ASN A 48 -4.14 22.19 -3.29
C ASN A 48 -3.80 20.72 -3.04
N CYS A 49 -2.78 20.17 -3.69
CA CYS A 49 -2.42 18.76 -3.54
C CYS A 49 -1.56 18.55 -2.30
N HIS A 50 -2.05 17.75 -1.36
CA HIS A 50 -1.32 17.42 -0.13
C HIS A 50 -0.51 16.11 -0.25
N GLY A 51 -0.46 15.47 -1.42
CA GLY A 51 0.41 14.30 -1.62
C GLY A 51 0.03 13.05 -0.82
N CYS A 52 -1.27 12.79 -0.61
CA CYS A 52 -1.70 11.60 0.16
C CYS A 52 -1.58 10.29 -0.64
N GLY A 53 -1.66 10.33 -1.97
CA GLY A 53 -1.55 9.16 -2.84
C GLY A 53 -2.83 8.34 -3.01
N THR A 54 -3.96 8.73 -2.43
CA THR A 54 -5.23 7.98 -2.56
C THR A 54 -5.72 7.88 -4.00
N CYS A 55 -5.65 8.98 -4.76
CA CYS A 55 -6.06 9.02 -6.16
C CYS A 55 -5.19 8.12 -7.04
N VAL A 56 -3.89 8.02 -6.73
CA VAL A 56 -2.93 7.15 -7.42
C VAL A 56 -3.38 5.71 -7.33
N ALA A 57 -3.52 5.20 -6.09
CA ALA A 57 -3.92 3.81 -5.86
C ALA A 57 -5.41 3.51 -6.16
N SER A 58 -6.18 4.50 -6.62
CA SER A 58 -7.57 4.35 -7.03
C SER A 58 -7.76 4.51 -8.53
N CYS A 59 -6.73 4.90 -9.28
CA CYS A 59 -6.81 5.05 -10.72
C CYS A 59 -6.86 3.68 -11.39
N PRO A 60 -7.95 3.30 -12.07
CA PRO A 60 -8.04 1.98 -12.71
C PRO A 60 -7.19 1.85 -13.98
N GLN A 61 -6.51 2.92 -14.39
CA GLN A 61 -5.67 2.99 -15.60
C GLN A 61 -4.21 3.31 -15.25
N ASP A 62 -3.88 3.50 -13.97
CA ASP A 62 -2.53 3.90 -13.52
C ASP A 62 -2.00 5.20 -14.14
N ALA A 63 -2.91 6.05 -14.62
CA ALA A 63 -2.60 7.35 -15.21
C ALA A 63 -2.10 8.40 -14.20
N ILE A 64 -1.86 8.06 -12.93
CA ILE A 64 -1.53 9.05 -11.89
C ILE A 64 -0.29 8.60 -11.14
N THR A 65 0.70 9.47 -11.02
CA THR A 65 1.95 9.22 -10.30
C THR A 65 2.04 10.13 -9.09
N GLN A 66 2.44 9.60 -7.93
CA GLN A 66 2.83 10.42 -6.78
C GLN A 66 4.34 10.67 -6.80
N MET A 67 4.75 11.93 -6.88
CA MET A 67 6.16 12.30 -6.83
C MET A 67 6.76 11.93 -5.47
N HIS A 68 7.99 11.39 -5.50
CA HIS A 68 8.74 10.86 -4.34
C HIS A 68 8.14 9.64 -3.63
N PHE A 69 7.02 9.10 -4.11
CA PHE A 69 6.45 7.82 -3.71
C PHE A 69 5.83 7.14 -4.94
N THR A 70 6.60 7.12 -6.03
CA THR A 70 6.19 6.51 -7.31
C THR A 70 5.99 5.00 -7.16
N ASP A 71 5.23 4.38 -8.06
CA ASP A 71 5.07 2.93 -8.02
C ASP A 71 6.43 2.23 -8.17
N GLU A 72 7.30 2.74 -9.05
CA GLU A 72 8.65 2.24 -9.28
C GLU A 72 9.51 2.30 -8.01
N GLN A 73 9.48 3.42 -7.29
CA GLN A 73 10.23 3.57 -6.04
C GLN A 73 9.73 2.64 -4.94
N ILE A 74 8.41 2.46 -4.82
CA ILE A 74 7.83 1.58 -3.81
C ILE A 74 8.10 0.12 -4.18
N VAL A 75 7.88 -0.29 -5.43
CA VAL A 75 8.15 -1.65 -5.92
C VAL A 75 9.63 -2.01 -5.78
N ALA A 76 10.54 -1.07 -6.05
CA ALA A 76 11.97 -1.28 -5.82
C ALA A 76 12.27 -1.57 -4.34
N GLN A 77 11.64 -0.85 -3.41
CA GLN A 77 11.75 -1.12 -1.97
C GLN A 77 11.16 -2.48 -1.59
N ILE A 78 10.01 -2.87 -2.17
CA ILE A 78 9.40 -4.20 -1.94
C ILE A 78 10.37 -5.30 -2.36
N ARG A 79 10.94 -5.19 -3.56
CA ARG A 79 11.90 -6.17 -4.10
C ARG A 79 13.13 -6.30 -3.22
N ALA A 80 13.74 -5.18 -2.82
CA ALA A 80 14.88 -5.20 -1.92
C ALA A 80 14.51 -5.77 -0.53
N ALA A 81 13.36 -5.38 0.02
CA ALA A 81 12.91 -5.88 1.32
C ALA A 81 12.68 -7.39 1.34
N LEU A 82 12.31 -7.99 0.22
CA LEU A 82 11.94 -9.40 0.08
C LEU A 82 12.98 -10.24 -0.70
N GLU A 83 14.17 -9.71 -0.98
CA GLU A 83 15.17 -10.41 -1.82
C GLU A 83 15.67 -11.74 -1.24
N ASP A 84 15.72 -11.83 0.10
CA ASP A 84 16.20 -12.98 0.85
C ASP A 84 15.09 -13.50 1.78
N LYS A 85 14.83 -14.82 1.79
CA LYS A 85 13.88 -15.47 2.72
C LYS A 85 12.56 -14.70 2.88
N ALA A 86 11.91 -14.35 1.77
CA ALA A 86 10.66 -13.58 1.77
C ALA A 86 9.57 -14.22 2.64
N GLU A 87 9.53 -15.55 2.67
CA GLU A 87 8.59 -16.35 3.44
C GLU A 87 8.70 -16.16 4.95
N GLU A 88 9.86 -15.71 5.46
CA GLU A 88 10.12 -15.43 6.88
C GLU A 88 9.74 -14.00 7.27
N LYS A 89 9.31 -13.17 6.30
CA LYS A 89 9.16 -11.72 6.48
C LYS A 89 7.71 -11.27 6.55
N ILE A 90 7.49 -10.24 7.37
CA ILE A 90 6.26 -9.45 7.40
C ILE A 90 6.54 -8.13 6.70
N LEU A 91 5.99 -7.92 5.51
CA LEU A 91 6.12 -6.64 4.82
C LEU A 91 5.09 -5.66 5.37
N VAL A 92 5.54 -4.52 5.89
CA VAL A 92 4.69 -3.53 6.54
C VAL A 92 4.62 -2.27 5.69
N PHE A 93 3.46 -1.95 5.12
CA PHE A 93 3.18 -0.64 4.56
C PHE A 93 2.73 0.30 5.68
N ALA A 94 3.62 1.19 6.11
CA ALA A 94 3.36 2.09 7.23
C ALA A 94 3.03 3.51 6.73
N CYS A 95 1.84 3.99 7.06
CA CYS A 95 1.48 5.40 6.97
C CYS A 95 2.49 6.26 7.76
N ASN A 96 3.07 7.27 7.10
CA ASN A 96 4.09 8.17 7.65
C ASN A 96 3.67 8.81 8.97
N TRP A 97 2.41 9.25 9.08
CA TRP A 97 1.96 10.08 10.20
C TRP A 97 1.62 9.31 11.47
N CYS A 98 1.23 8.04 11.34
CA CYS A 98 0.72 7.26 12.47
C CYS A 98 1.53 5.98 12.66
N CYS A 99 1.33 4.96 11.81
CA CYS A 99 1.99 3.67 11.98
C CYS A 99 3.52 3.78 11.95
N TYR A 100 4.08 4.59 11.05
CA TYR A 100 5.53 4.81 10.99
C TYR A 100 6.02 5.47 12.29
N GLY A 101 5.34 6.52 12.77
CA GLY A 101 5.63 7.13 14.07
C GLY A 101 5.48 6.14 15.24
N GLY A 102 4.50 5.24 15.20
CA GLY A 102 4.34 4.17 16.20
C GLY A 102 5.50 3.18 16.16
N SER A 103 6.00 2.84 14.97
CA SER A 103 7.20 2.00 14.82
C SER A 103 8.46 2.69 15.34
N ASP A 104 8.61 3.99 15.08
CA ASP A 104 9.70 4.80 15.63
C ASP A 104 9.63 4.87 17.16
N LEU A 105 8.43 5.11 17.72
CA LEU A 105 8.20 5.15 19.16
C LEU A 105 8.52 3.80 19.83
N ALA A 106 8.20 2.68 19.18
CA ALA A 106 8.60 1.36 19.67
C ALA A 106 10.13 1.26 19.79
N GLY A 107 10.86 1.77 18.80
CA GLY A 107 12.33 1.84 18.80
C GLY A 107 12.89 2.74 19.90
N THR A 108 12.42 3.98 20.01
CA THR A 108 12.90 4.93 21.04
C THR A 108 12.56 4.50 22.46
N SER A 109 11.46 3.75 22.62
CA SER A 109 11.02 3.16 23.89
C SER A 109 11.68 1.80 24.17
N ARG A 110 12.57 1.32 23.28
CA ARG A 110 13.31 0.06 23.40
C ARG A 110 12.41 -1.19 23.50
N LEU A 111 11.20 -1.12 22.95
CA LEU A 111 10.26 -2.24 22.94
C LEU A 111 10.74 -3.30 21.96
N GLN A 112 11.16 -4.44 22.49
CA GLN A 112 11.64 -5.55 21.66
C GLN A 112 10.48 -6.29 21.00
N TYR A 113 10.66 -6.66 19.74
CA TYR A 113 9.80 -7.52 18.95
C TYR A 113 10.67 -8.30 17.93
N PRO A 114 10.16 -9.40 17.32
CA PRO A 114 10.94 -10.19 16.37
C PRO A 114 11.40 -9.40 15.13
N SER A 115 12.55 -9.76 14.55
CA SER A 115 13.18 -9.06 13.42
C SER A 115 12.61 -9.44 12.03
N THR A 116 11.39 -9.97 12.00
CA THR A 116 10.66 -10.40 10.79
C THR A 116 10.11 -9.24 9.97
N ALA A 117 9.88 -8.08 10.60
CA ALA A 117 9.28 -6.91 9.96
C ALA A 117 10.21 -6.25 8.93
N ARG A 118 9.66 -5.86 7.77
CA ARG A 118 10.30 -4.96 6.79
C ARG A 118 9.36 -3.82 6.46
N ILE A 119 9.70 -2.61 6.90
CA ILE A 119 8.81 -1.45 6.84
C ILE A 119 9.08 -0.66 5.55
N ILE A 120 8.02 -0.44 4.77
CA ILE A 120 7.99 0.49 3.65
C ILE A 120 7.10 1.67 4.05
N ARG A 121 7.70 2.86 4.07
CA ARG A 121 6.99 4.09 4.39
C ARG A 121 6.20 4.55 3.18
N VAL A 122 4.94 4.94 3.42
CA VAL A 122 4.11 5.68 2.47
C VAL A 122 3.51 6.88 3.17
N MET A 123 3.21 7.97 2.45
CA MET A 123 2.65 9.17 3.10
C MET A 123 1.32 8.87 3.78
N CYS A 124 0.45 8.09 3.16
CA CYS A 124 -0.83 7.66 3.70
C CYS A 124 -1.05 6.18 3.39
N SER A 125 -1.82 5.48 4.22
CA SER A 125 -2.35 4.16 3.82
C SER A 125 -3.19 4.23 2.55
N GLY A 126 -3.77 5.40 2.23
CA GLY A 126 -4.44 5.67 0.95
C GLY A 126 -3.58 5.38 -0.29
N ARG A 127 -2.25 5.51 -0.17
CA ARG A 127 -1.29 5.23 -1.24
C ARG A 127 -1.05 3.73 -1.47
N VAL A 128 -1.41 2.87 -0.52
CA VAL A 128 -1.20 1.42 -0.66
C VAL A 128 -2.13 0.88 -1.73
N ASP A 129 -1.54 0.60 -2.89
CA ASP A 129 -2.20 -0.08 -4.00
C ASP A 129 -2.30 -1.59 -3.71
N THR A 130 -3.35 -2.21 -4.23
CA THR A 130 -3.48 -3.66 -4.26
C THR A 130 -2.32 -4.34 -5.00
N ASP A 131 -1.72 -3.68 -5.98
CA ASP A 131 -0.57 -4.20 -6.71
C ASP A 131 0.68 -4.31 -5.83
N PHE A 132 0.83 -3.46 -4.82
CA PHE A 132 1.94 -3.58 -3.87
C PHE A 132 1.79 -4.82 -2.99
N VAL A 133 0.56 -5.11 -2.58
CA VAL A 133 0.25 -6.34 -1.84
C VAL A 133 0.41 -7.55 -2.74
N ALA A 134 -0.01 -7.46 -4.00
CA ALA A 134 0.17 -8.50 -5.00
C ALA A 134 1.67 -8.81 -5.21
N GLU A 135 2.49 -7.78 -5.44
CA GLU A 135 3.93 -7.92 -5.66
C GLU A 135 4.62 -8.54 -4.44
N ALA A 136 4.20 -8.18 -3.22
CA ALA A 136 4.74 -8.77 -2.00
C ALA A 136 4.53 -10.30 -1.96
N TYR A 137 3.30 -10.77 -2.25
CA TYR A 137 3.02 -12.21 -2.30
C TYR A 137 3.67 -12.91 -3.49
N ARG A 138 3.76 -12.24 -4.66
CA ARG A 138 4.47 -12.76 -5.82
C ARG A 138 5.95 -13.02 -5.51
N LEU A 139 6.56 -12.16 -4.70
CA LEU A 139 7.94 -12.30 -4.23
C LEU A 139 8.08 -13.27 -3.05
N GLY A 140 6.99 -13.83 -2.55
CA GLY A 140 7.01 -14.86 -1.52
C GLY A 140 6.83 -14.37 -0.09
N ALA A 141 6.40 -13.13 0.13
CA ALA A 141 6.23 -12.57 1.48
C ALA A 141 5.43 -13.51 2.41
N GLY A 142 5.92 -13.72 3.64
CA GLY A 142 5.22 -14.49 4.67
C GLY A 142 3.89 -13.85 5.04
N MET A 143 3.89 -12.56 5.39
CA MET A 143 2.67 -11.79 5.65
C MET A 143 2.82 -10.35 5.16
N VAL A 144 1.68 -9.66 5.00
CA VAL A 144 1.61 -8.24 4.66
C VAL A 144 0.74 -7.51 5.69
N LEU A 145 1.27 -6.43 6.25
CA LEU A 145 0.55 -5.52 7.14
C LEU A 145 0.36 -4.17 6.46
N VAL A 146 -0.88 -3.67 6.43
CA VAL A 146 -1.19 -2.27 6.11
C VAL A 146 -1.49 -1.53 7.41
N GLY A 147 -0.54 -0.70 7.83
CA GLY A 147 -0.60 0.10 9.05
C GLY A 147 -1.09 1.51 8.78
N ALA A 148 -2.18 1.91 9.45
CA ALA A 148 -2.88 3.16 9.20
C ALA A 148 -3.13 3.98 10.47
N CYS A 149 -3.54 5.24 10.29
CA CYS A 149 -4.14 6.03 11.37
C CYS A 149 -5.52 5.48 11.76
N HIS A 150 -5.93 5.69 13.00
CA HIS A 150 -7.25 5.31 13.49
C HIS A 150 -8.38 5.91 12.67
N LEU A 151 -9.45 5.15 12.55
CA LEU A 151 -10.67 5.57 11.89
C LEU A 151 -11.70 6.13 12.89
N PRO A 152 -12.63 6.97 12.41
CA PRO A 152 -12.69 7.52 11.05
C PRO A 152 -11.90 8.84 10.88
N THR A 153 -11.41 9.45 11.96
CA THR A 153 -11.04 10.88 11.98
C THR A 153 -9.55 11.18 11.95
N ASP A 154 -8.69 10.24 12.32
CA ASP A 154 -7.30 10.57 12.67
C ASP A 154 -6.39 10.63 11.44
N CYS A 155 -6.95 10.46 10.25
CA CYS A 155 -6.18 10.59 9.02
C CYS A 155 -5.64 12.01 8.89
N HIS A 156 -4.32 12.15 8.79
CA HIS A 156 -3.70 13.42 8.42
C HIS A 156 -4.25 13.99 7.10
N TYR A 157 -4.72 13.10 6.22
CA TYR A 157 -5.31 13.46 4.93
C TYR A 157 -6.83 13.33 4.87
N ILE A 158 -7.52 13.58 5.98
CA ILE A 158 -8.98 13.60 6.14
C ILE A 158 -9.62 12.21 5.99
N ALA A 159 -9.52 11.58 4.82
CA ALA A 159 -10.23 10.33 4.51
C ALA A 159 -9.37 9.29 3.77
N GLY A 160 -8.05 9.50 3.63
CA GLY A 160 -7.18 8.57 2.91
C GLY A 160 -7.19 7.15 3.48
N ASN A 161 -7.25 7.00 4.81
CA ASN A 161 -7.35 5.70 5.48
C ASN A 161 -8.71 5.02 5.30
N VAL A 162 -9.82 5.77 5.22
CA VAL A 162 -11.16 5.24 4.95
C VAL A 162 -11.19 4.54 3.60
N HIS A 163 -10.71 5.25 2.56
CA HIS A 163 -10.61 4.69 1.21
C HIS A 163 -9.67 3.48 1.14
N ALA A 164 -8.55 3.53 1.86
CA ALA A 164 -7.62 2.42 1.95
C ALA A 164 -8.24 1.20 2.60
N LYS A 165 -8.96 1.36 3.73
CA LYS A 165 -9.59 0.23 4.43
C LYS A 165 -10.57 -0.49 3.54
N GLU A 166 -11.48 0.23 2.88
CA GLU A 166 -12.42 -0.37 1.94
C GLU A 166 -11.72 -1.14 0.82
N ARG A 167 -10.64 -0.58 0.26
CA ARG A 167 -9.84 -1.21 -0.80
C ARG A 167 -9.19 -2.49 -0.31
N ILE A 168 -8.50 -2.45 0.82
CA ILE A 168 -7.74 -3.56 1.39
C ILE A 168 -8.67 -4.67 1.88
N GLU A 169 -9.81 -4.36 2.50
CA GLU A 169 -10.79 -5.37 2.91
C GLU A 169 -11.44 -6.08 1.72
N ARG A 170 -11.71 -5.35 0.62
CA ARG A 170 -12.16 -5.98 -0.63
C ARG A 170 -11.07 -6.87 -1.22
N TYR A 171 -9.83 -6.40 -1.21
CA TYR A 171 -8.70 -7.15 -1.77
C TYR A 171 -8.35 -8.38 -0.93
N ALA A 172 -8.54 -8.35 0.39
CA ALA A 172 -8.37 -9.52 1.26
C ALA A 172 -9.22 -10.71 0.81
N LYS A 173 -10.45 -10.48 0.34
CA LYS A 173 -11.31 -11.53 -0.23
C LYS A 173 -10.76 -12.09 -1.54
N VAL A 174 -10.07 -11.26 -2.33
CA VAL A 174 -9.42 -11.69 -3.58
C VAL A 174 -8.20 -12.57 -3.27
N VAL A 175 -7.40 -12.16 -2.28
CA VAL A 175 -6.22 -12.88 -1.78
C VAL A 175 -6.62 -14.23 -1.16
N GLU A 176 -7.64 -14.25 -0.31
CA GLU A 176 -8.23 -15.47 0.24
C GLU A 176 -8.75 -16.39 -0.87
N GLY A 177 -9.50 -15.84 -1.83
CA GLY A 177 -9.98 -16.59 -2.99
C GLY A 177 -8.84 -17.08 -3.92
N ALA A 178 -7.63 -16.54 -3.80
CA ALA A 178 -6.44 -17.03 -4.48
C ALA A 178 -5.77 -18.20 -3.73
N GLY A 179 -6.20 -18.50 -2.51
CA GLY A 179 -5.69 -19.60 -1.69
C GLY A 179 -4.68 -19.18 -0.62
N ILE A 180 -4.51 -17.89 -0.36
CA ILE A 180 -3.66 -17.38 0.74
C ILE A 180 -4.48 -17.31 2.03
N SER A 181 -3.91 -17.77 3.14
CA SER A 181 -4.60 -17.76 4.44
C SER A 181 -5.03 -16.32 4.83
N PRO A 182 -6.29 -16.10 5.27
CA PRO A 182 -6.84 -14.75 5.47
C PRO A 182 -6.05 -13.85 6.43
N GLU A 183 -5.44 -14.44 7.45
CA GLU A 183 -4.64 -13.74 8.45
C GLU A 183 -3.34 -13.14 7.90
N ARG A 184 -2.88 -13.58 6.72
CA ARG A 184 -1.62 -13.14 6.10
C ARG A 184 -1.69 -11.72 5.54
N LEU A 185 -2.88 -11.20 5.19
CA LEU A 185 -3.09 -9.78 4.88
C LEU A 185 -3.83 -9.09 6.02
N ARG A 186 -3.13 -8.24 6.77
CA ARG A 186 -3.71 -7.55 7.94
C ARG A 186 -3.85 -6.06 7.70
N TRP A 187 -5.00 -5.51 8.10
CA TRP A 187 -5.17 -4.09 8.38
C TRP A 187 -5.00 -3.84 9.87
N LYS A 188 -4.21 -2.84 10.26
CA LYS A 188 -4.10 -2.42 11.67
C LYS A 188 -4.01 -0.90 11.79
N GLU A 189 -4.77 -0.37 12.74
CA GLU A 189 -4.72 1.03 13.12
C GLU A 189 -3.75 1.20 14.29
N ILE A 190 -2.76 2.07 14.09
CA ILE A 190 -1.66 2.33 15.01
C ILE A 190 -1.32 3.82 14.91
N SER A 191 -1.63 4.59 15.94
CA SER A 191 -1.23 5.99 16.07
C SER A 191 0.27 6.14 16.34
N ALA A 192 0.78 7.36 16.18
CA ALA A 192 2.18 7.67 16.48
C ALA A 192 2.55 7.45 17.97
N ALA A 193 1.57 7.48 18.88
CA ALA A 193 1.78 7.30 20.32
C ALA A 193 1.70 5.83 20.77
N GLU A 194 1.43 4.89 19.86
CA GLU A 194 1.11 3.50 20.18
C GLU A 194 2.24 2.52 19.85
N GLY A 195 3.46 2.85 20.26
CA GLY A 195 4.63 1.99 20.04
C GLY A 195 4.49 0.59 20.67
N LEU A 196 3.78 0.48 21.80
CA LEU A 196 3.46 -0.81 22.41
C LEU A 196 2.52 -1.64 21.54
N ILE A 197 1.54 -1.02 20.89
CA ILE A 197 0.63 -1.71 19.97
C ILE A 197 1.38 -2.17 18.73
N PHE A 198 2.29 -1.36 18.19
CA PHE A 198 3.16 -1.78 17.09
C PHE A 198 3.99 -3.00 17.47
N ALA A 199 4.73 -2.95 18.57
CA ALA A 199 5.57 -4.06 19.03
C ALA A 199 4.76 -5.34 19.30
N ASN A 200 3.58 -5.22 19.92
CA ASN A 200 2.70 -6.37 20.16
C ASN A 200 2.13 -6.93 18.85
N THR A 201 1.74 -6.08 17.91
CA THR A 201 1.28 -6.51 16.58
C THR A 201 2.37 -7.30 15.85
N MET A 202 3.63 -6.88 15.95
CA MET A 202 4.77 -7.61 15.36
C MET A 202 5.00 -8.97 16.03
N LYS A 203 4.88 -9.06 17.37
CA LYS A 203 4.95 -10.33 18.09
C LYS A 203 3.84 -11.29 17.65
N GLU A 204 2.60 -10.80 17.64
CA GLU A 204 1.42 -11.57 17.25
C GLU A 204 1.55 -12.10 15.81
N MET A 205 1.89 -11.23 14.86
CA MET A 205 2.04 -11.63 13.46
C MET A 205 3.24 -12.56 13.25
N SER A 206 4.34 -12.38 13.99
CA SER A 206 5.48 -13.29 13.89
C SER A 206 5.13 -14.68 14.40
N GLN A 207 4.40 -14.77 15.52
CA GLN A 207 3.91 -16.05 16.01
C GLN A 207 2.99 -16.73 14.99
N GLN A 208 2.09 -15.97 14.36
CA GLN A 208 1.22 -16.52 13.32
C GLN A 208 1.98 -16.97 12.08
N LEU A 209 3.03 -16.24 11.68
CA LEU A 209 3.93 -16.66 10.60
C LEU A 209 4.60 -18.01 10.92
N GLU A 210 5.08 -18.18 12.15
CA GLU A 210 5.64 -19.43 12.64
C GLU A 210 4.60 -20.56 12.67
N ASP A 211 3.40 -20.28 13.17
CA ASP A 211 2.30 -21.26 13.32
C ASP A 211 1.79 -21.77 11.95
N ILE A 212 1.74 -20.89 10.94
CA ILE A 212 1.39 -21.29 9.56
C ILE A 212 2.47 -22.21 8.99
N GLY A 213 3.73 -21.90 9.27
CA GLY A 213 4.89 -22.65 8.80
C GLY A 213 5.32 -22.28 7.39
N ILE A 214 6.64 -22.29 7.17
CA ILE A 214 7.27 -21.87 5.92
C ILE A 214 6.81 -22.69 4.70
N ASP A 215 6.65 -24.01 4.86
CA ASP A 215 6.26 -24.88 3.74
C ASP A 215 4.86 -24.55 3.23
N LYS A 216 3.91 -24.30 4.15
CA LYS A 216 2.55 -23.87 3.81
C LYS A 216 2.54 -22.49 3.16
N ILE A 217 3.33 -21.54 3.67
CA ILE A 217 3.48 -20.20 3.07
C ILE A 217 3.95 -20.30 1.62
N LYS A 218 4.95 -21.14 1.35
CA LYS A 218 5.47 -21.39 -0.01
C LYS A 218 4.42 -22.00 -0.92
N GLU A 219 3.69 -23.00 -0.43
CA GLU A 219 2.59 -23.65 -1.17
C GLU A 219 1.49 -22.64 -1.54
N GLU A 220 1.03 -21.84 -0.58
CA GLU A 220 -0.01 -20.83 -0.80
C GLU A 220 0.42 -19.76 -1.81
N ASN A 221 1.66 -19.27 -1.70
CA ASN A 221 2.20 -18.27 -2.60
C ASN A 221 2.28 -18.81 -4.05
N GLU A 222 2.77 -20.04 -4.24
CA GLU A 222 2.84 -20.65 -5.56
C GLU A 222 1.44 -20.91 -6.15
N LYS A 223 0.50 -21.37 -5.34
CA LYS A 223 -0.91 -21.57 -5.76
C LYS A 223 -1.57 -20.25 -6.19
N ALA A 224 -1.32 -19.17 -5.46
CA ALA A 224 -1.90 -17.86 -5.74
C ALA A 224 -1.23 -17.12 -6.90
N ARG A 225 -0.01 -17.53 -7.28
CA ARG A 225 0.88 -16.85 -8.22
C ARG A 225 0.19 -16.39 -9.50
N LYS A 226 -0.50 -17.29 -10.21
CA LYS A 226 -1.18 -16.96 -11.48
C LYS A 226 -2.23 -15.85 -11.32
N ARG A 227 -2.98 -15.87 -10.21
CA ARG A 227 -4.04 -14.89 -9.94
C ARG A 227 -3.47 -13.53 -9.52
N ILE A 228 -2.33 -13.54 -8.86
CA ILE A 228 -1.62 -12.35 -8.36
C ILE A 228 -0.78 -11.68 -9.47
N GLU A 229 -0.19 -12.45 -10.38
CA GLU A 229 0.62 -11.91 -11.48
C GLU A 229 -0.21 -11.24 -12.58
N ALA A 230 -1.42 -11.72 -12.85
CA ALA A 230 -2.28 -11.20 -13.93
C ALA A 230 -2.46 -9.66 -13.91
N PRO A 231 -2.82 -9.01 -12.78
CA PRO A 231 -2.90 -7.55 -12.73
C PRO A 231 -1.54 -6.86 -12.91
N LEU A 232 -0.46 -7.44 -12.37
CA LEU A 232 0.89 -6.86 -12.44
C LEU A 232 1.45 -6.87 -13.88
N LYS A 233 1.23 -7.94 -14.65
CA LYS A 233 1.61 -8.02 -16.07
C LYS A 233 0.86 -6.98 -16.90
N ARG A 234 -0.46 -6.85 -16.67
CA ARG A 234 -1.30 -5.86 -17.38
C ARG A 234 -0.77 -4.43 -17.20
N LYS A 235 -0.20 -4.12 -16.04
CA LYS A 235 0.34 -2.80 -15.71
C LYS A 235 1.84 -2.65 -15.97
N ARG A 236 2.48 -3.67 -16.58
CA ARG A 236 3.92 -3.70 -16.87
C ARG A 236 4.81 -3.49 -15.65
N LEU A 237 4.30 -3.78 -14.44
CA LEU A 237 5.07 -3.72 -13.20
C LEU A 237 6.07 -4.89 -13.11
N ILE A 238 5.83 -5.95 -13.88
CA ILE A 238 6.73 -7.09 -14.06
C ILE A 238 6.93 -7.38 -15.55
N PRO A 239 8.10 -7.91 -15.95
CA PRO A 239 8.38 -8.26 -17.35
C PRO A 239 7.35 -9.28 -17.89
N GLU A 240 7.04 -9.18 -19.19
CA GLU A 240 6.40 -10.26 -19.93
C GLU A 240 7.46 -11.36 -20.15
N GLU A 241 7.17 -12.59 -19.68
CA GLU A 241 8.01 -13.78 -19.89
C GLU A 241 7.91 -14.29 -21.32
#